data_AF-A0A522AXF9-F1
#
_entry.id   AF-A0A522AXF9-F1
#
_cell.length_a   1.000
_cell.length_b   1.000
_cell.length_c   1.000
_cell.angle_alpha   90.00
_cell.angle_beta   90.00
_cell.angle_gamma   90.00
#
_symmetry.space_group_name_H-M   'P 1'
#
loop_
_entity.id
_entity.type
_entity.pdbx_description
1 polymer ?
#
loop_
_entity_poly.entity_id
_entity_poly.type
_entity_poly.pdbx_seq_one_letter_code
_entity_poly.pdbx_strand_id
1 'polypeptide(L)'
;MTETIASLARATARSMMPASAAVRPGRDGRSGSVRTGARELLAALPNRVATRYRVRIETAELTFLGAPAQPDFARLVIDYIPGDRLIELKSLKQYIGEFRNRHLSYERIANVIRDDIEAIFAPRSLRVTLSFQPRGGASTTVTVPADAEEDAYEAWAQSHGATR
;
A
#
# COMPACT_ATOMS: atom_id res chain seq x y z
N MET A 1 47.91 -18.18 -23.82
CA MET A 1 46.83 -19.10 -23.41
C MET A 1 47.26 -19.74 -22.11
N THR A 2 46.33 -19.84 -21.14
CA THR A 2 46.41 -20.56 -19.84
C THR A 2 47.48 -20.03 -18.86
N GLU A 3 47.29 -19.88 -17.54
CA GLU A 3 46.17 -19.96 -16.59
C GLU A 3 46.74 -19.56 -15.19
N THR A 4 45.87 -19.21 -14.22
CA THR A 4 45.99 -19.59 -12.79
C THR A 4 46.61 -18.66 -11.71
N ILE A 5 45.70 -18.12 -10.86
CA ILE A 5 45.58 -18.16 -9.38
C ILE A 5 46.80 -17.86 -8.47
N ALA A 6 46.65 -16.87 -7.56
CA ALA A 6 46.67 -17.06 -6.09
C ALA A 6 46.87 -15.73 -5.33
N SER A 7 45.84 -15.29 -4.61
CA SER A 7 45.93 -14.25 -3.58
C SER A 7 46.45 -14.87 -2.27
N LEU A 8 47.45 -14.22 -1.67
CA LEU A 8 48.05 -14.61 -0.39
C LEU A 8 47.58 -13.67 0.72
N ALA A 9 47.08 -14.30 1.79
CA ALA A 9 46.52 -13.71 2.99
C ALA A 9 47.57 -13.15 3.98
N ARG A 10 47.03 -12.47 5.01
CA ARG A 10 47.57 -12.09 6.34
C ARG A 10 47.89 -10.58 6.44
N ALA A 11 47.58 -9.84 7.50
CA ALA A 11 47.21 -10.18 8.87
C ALA A 11 46.51 -8.99 9.58
N THR A 12 45.46 -9.34 10.34
CA THR A 12 45.16 -8.91 11.73
C THR A 12 45.40 -7.46 12.19
N ALA A 13 44.30 -6.79 12.57
CA ALA A 13 44.25 -5.95 13.77
C ALA A 13 42.85 -5.95 14.37
N ARG A 14 42.80 -6.36 15.64
CA ARG A 14 41.64 -6.45 16.54
C ARG A 14 41.66 -5.20 17.40
N SER A 15 40.63 -4.34 17.40
CA SER A 15 40.15 -3.61 18.59
C SER A 15 38.99 -2.63 18.29
N MET A 16 37.98 -2.67 19.17
CA MET A 16 37.00 -1.63 19.51
C MET A 16 35.94 -1.21 18.48
N MET A 17 34.85 -1.98 18.45
CA MET A 17 33.50 -1.45 18.25
C MET A 17 32.89 -1.17 19.62
N PRO A 18 32.26 -0.01 19.90
CA PRO A 18 31.36 0.09 21.04
C PRO A 18 30.06 -0.66 20.71
N ALA A 19 29.61 -1.48 21.67
CA ALA A 19 28.28 -2.06 21.64
C ALA A 19 27.23 -0.94 21.77
N SER A 20 26.56 -0.61 20.67
CA SER A 20 25.35 0.22 20.73
C SER A 20 24.16 -0.69 20.96
N ALA A 21 23.45 -0.44 22.05
CA ALA A 21 22.39 -1.27 22.59
C ALA A 21 21.28 -1.52 21.57
N ALA A 22 20.94 -2.79 21.38
CA ALA A 22 19.72 -3.20 20.74
C ALA A 22 18.51 -2.61 21.49
N VAL A 23 17.82 -1.67 20.85
CA VAL A 23 16.49 -1.21 21.29
C VAL A 23 15.55 -2.40 21.10
N ARG A 24 15.17 -3.03 22.22
CA ARG A 24 14.07 -3.98 22.25
C ARG A 24 12.77 -3.21 22.06
N PRO A 25 11.90 -3.55 21.09
CA PRO A 25 10.56 -2.99 21.10
C PRO A 25 9.86 -3.48 22.37
N GLY A 26 9.35 -2.50 23.13
CA GLY A 26 8.53 -2.74 24.30
C GLY A 26 7.34 -3.63 23.93
N ARG A 27 7.12 -4.65 24.75
CA ARG A 27 5.98 -5.54 24.65
C ARG A 27 4.78 -4.82 25.28
N ASP A 28 4.13 -3.96 24.51
CA ASP A 28 2.80 -3.45 24.84
C ASP A 28 1.77 -4.54 24.54
N GLY A 29 1.51 -5.32 25.59
CA GLY A 29 0.45 -6.32 25.62
C GLY A 29 -0.93 -5.67 25.47
N ARG A 30 -1.40 -5.57 24.23
CA ARG A 30 -2.80 -5.80 23.85
C ARG A 30 -2.80 -6.52 22.50
N SER A 31 -2.63 -7.85 22.56
CA SER A 31 -3.02 -8.75 21.47
C SER A 31 -4.55 -8.80 21.41
N GLY A 32 -5.15 -7.70 20.95
CA GLY A 32 -6.45 -7.74 20.32
C GLY A 32 -6.18 -8.03 18.84
N SER A 33 -6.31 -9.28 18.44
CA SER A 33 -6.44 -9.61 17.03
C SER A 33 -7.56 -8.74 16.47
N VAL A 34 -7.23 -7.74 15.66
CA VAL A 34 -8.22 -7.05 14.83
C VAL A 34 -8.63 -8.07 13.78
N ARG A 35 -9.52 -9.00 14.15
CA ARG A 35 -10.30 -9.79 13.19
C ARG A 35 -11.27 -8.80 12.55
N THR A 36 -11.00 -8.33 11.34
CA THR A 36 -11.41 -8.95 10.06
C THR A 36 -12.92 -8.81 9.88
N GLY A 37 -13.34 -7.98 8.93
CA GLY A 37 -14.77 -7.83 8.58
C GLY A 37 -15.00 -6.98 7.32
N ALA A 38 -14.36 -5.81 7.23
CA ALA A 38 -14.57 -4.92 6.09
C ALA A 38 -14.25 -5.60 4.74
N ARG A 39 -13.08 -6.23 4.61
CA ARG A 39 -12.67 -6.95 3.39
C ARG A 39 -13.69 -8.02 2.97
N GLU A 40 -14.31 -8.70 3.92
CA GLU A 40 -15.29 -9.78 3.67
C GLU A 40 -16.59 -9.27 3.03
N LEU A 41 -16.84 -7.95 3.13
CA LEU A 41 -17.97 -7.31 2.45
C LEU A 41 -17.74 -7.22 0.94
N LEU A 42 -16.49 -7.21 0.46
CA LEU A 42 -16.18 -7.04 -0.97
C LEU A 42 -16.63 -8.26 -1.77
N ALA A 43 -17.52 -8.02 -2.74
CA ALA A 43 -18.04 -9.04 -3.63
C ALA A 43 -17.49 -8.86 -5.05
N ALA A 44 -17.25 -9.98 -5.72
CA ALA A 44 -16.76 -10.03 -7.10
C ALA A 44 -17.85 -10.47 -8.07
N LEU A 45 -17.97 -9.72 -9.17
CA LEU A 45 -18.71 -10.14 -10.36
C LEU A 45 -17.76 -10.81 -11.35
N PRO A 46 -18.21 -11.79 -12.16
CA PRO A 46 -17.38 -12.38 -13.19
C PRO A 46 -17.10 -11.39 -14.32
N ASN A 47 -15.84 -11.25 -14.74
CA ASN A 47 -15.49 -10.55 -15.97
C ASN A 47 -15.69 -11.49 -17.17
N ARG A 48 -16.58 -11.10 -18.10
CA ARG A 48 -16.88 -11.88 -19.32
C ARG A 48 -16.32 -11.27 -20.59
N VAL A 49 -15.54 -10.20 -20.49
CA VAL A 49 -14.97 -9.47 -21.63
C VAL A 49 -13.51 -9.87 -21.77
N ALA A 50 -13.16 -10.48 -22.91
CA ALA A 50 -11.81 -10.98 -23.18
C ALA A 50 -10.81 -9.85 -23.51
N THR A 51 -11.27 -8.78 -24.16
CA THR A 51 -10.43 -7.63 -24.50
C THR A 51 -10.02 -6.89 -23.24
N ARG A 52 -8.77 -6.40 -23.19
CA ARG A 52 -8.30 -5.58 -22.06
C ARG A 52 -8.96 -4.20 -22.09
N TYR A 53 -9.48 -3.77 -20.94
CA TYR A 53 -10.01 -2.42 -20.72
C TYR A 53 -9.58 -1.92 -19.35
N ARG A 54 -9.73 -0.61 -19.12
CA ARG A 54 -9.46 0.05 -17.83
C ARG A 54 -10.77 0.50 -17.23
N VAL A 55 -10.92 0.30 -15.93
CA VAL A 55 -12.07 0.74 -15.15
C VAL A 55 -11.58 1.78 -14.15
N ARG A 56 -12.29 2.91 -14.09
CA ARG A 56 -12.08 3.97 -13.10
C ARG A 56 -13.36 4.12 -12.28
N ILE A 57 -13.27 3.78 -11.00
CA ILE A 57 -14.35 3.97 -10.03
C ILE A 57 -13.98 5.16 -9.15
N GLU A 58 -14.95 6.01 -8.89
CA GLU A 58 -14.75 7.20 -8.08
C GLU A 58 -15.91 7.39 -7.10
N THR A 59 -15.57 7.76 -5.86
CA THR A 59 -16.56 8.10 -4.84
C THR A 59 -15.98 9.11 -3.84
N ALA A 60 -16.83 10.01 -3.37
CA ALA A 60 -16.52 10.97 -2.30
C ALA A 60 -17.10 10.56 -0.95
N GLU A 61 -17.55 9.30 -0.82
CA GLU A 61 -18.20 8.78 0.41
C GLU A 61 -17.20 8.30 1.48
N LEU A 62 -15.88 8.33 1.21
CA LEU A 62 -14.88 7.82 2.15
C LEU A 62 -14.70 8.80 3.32
N THR A 63 -14.95 8.30 4.52
CA THR A 63 -14.71 9.01 5.78
C THR A 63 -14.11 8.06 6.82
N PHE A 64 -13.30 8.62 7.73
CA PHE A 64 -12.61 7.90 8.80
C PHE A 64 -12.19 8.87 9.90
N LEU A 65 -11.69 8.36 11.03
CA LEU A 65 -11.17 9.20 12.12
C LEU A 65 -9.66 9.41 11.91
N GLY A 66 -9.24 10.65 11.61
CA GLY A 66 -7.82 11.00 11.47
C GLY A 66 -7.22 11.47 12.80
N ALA A 67 -6.97 12.79 12.91
CA ALA A 67 -6.59 13.44 14.17
C ALA A 67 -7.58 13.09 15.31
N PRO A 68 -7.17 13.15 16.60
CA PRO A 68 -7.93 12.57 17.72
C PRO A 68 -9.42 12.91 17.68
N ALA A 69 -10.22 11.95 17.18
CA ALA A 69 -11.67 11.96 17.07
C ALA A 69 -12.32 12.98 16.11
N GLN A 70 -11.60 13.57 15.15
CA GLN A 70 -12.22 14.38 14.10
C GLN A 70 -12.42 13.57 12.80
N PRO A 71 -13.62 13.57 12.21
CA PRO A 71 -13.84 12.91 10.94
C PRO A 71 -13.05 13.61 9.83
N ASP A 72 -12.41 12.79 9.00
CA ASP A 72 -11.79 13.16 7.74
C ASP A 72 -12.60 12.64 6.57
N PHE A 73 -12.46 13.33 5.43
CA PHE A 73 -13.15 13.01 4.19
C PHE A 73 -12.15 12.96 3.05
N ALA A 74 -12.33 11.98 2.17
CA ALA A 74 -11.49 11.82 1.00
C ALA A 74 -12.32 11.42 -0.23
N ARG A 75 -11.89 11.90 -1.39
CA ARG A 75 -12.29 11.36 -2.68
C ARG A 75 -11.41 10.14 -2.97
N LEU A 76 -12.03 8.98 -3.11
CA LEU A 76 -11.38 7.73 -3.48
C LEU A 76 -11.52 7.51 -4.98
N VAL A 77 -10.39 7.25 -5.64
CA VAL A 77 -10.30 6.79 -7.02
C VAL A 77 -9.63 5.41 -7.01
N ILE A 78 -10.33 4.42 -7.57
CA ILE A 78 -9.79 3.09 -7.87
C ILE A 78 -9.67 2.99 -9.38
N ASP A 79 -8.45 2.87 -9.87
CA ASP A 79 -8.15 2.77 -11.29
C ASP A 79 -7.46 1.43 -11.55
N TYR A 80 -8.12 0.54 -12.29
CA TYR A 80 -7.64 -0.83 -12.45
C TYR A 80 -7.92 -1.43 -13.82
N ILE A 81 -7.12 -2.44 -14.17
CA ILE A 81 -7.36 -3.32 -15.31
C ILE A 81 -7.79 -4.67 -14.73
N PRO A 82 -9.03 -5.13 -14.98
CA PRO A 82 -9.51 -6.36 -14.37
C PRO A 82 -8.78 -7.61 -14.89
N GLY A 83 -8.70 -8.62 -14.02
CA GLY A 83 -8.50 -10.02 -14.41
C GLY A 83 -9.86 -10.67 -14.66
N ASP A 84 -10.14 -11.76 -13.96
CA ASP A 84 -11.40 -12.51 -14.10
C ASP A 84 -12.54 -11.97 -13.23
N ARG A 85 -12.26 -10.96 -12.39
CA ARG A 85 -13.17 -10.41 -11.38
C ARG A 85 -13.36 -8.91 -11.54
N LEU A 86 -14.59 -8.45 -11.39
CA LEU A 86 -14.98 -7.05 -11.36
C LEU A 86 -15.48 -6.68 -9.97
N ILE A 87 -15.22 -5.45 -9.55
CA ILE A 87 -15.69 -4.89 -8.28
C ILE A 87 -17.20 -4.66 -8.36
N GLU A 88 -17.96 -5.24 -7.43
CA GLU A 88 -19.40 -4.98 -7.28
C GLU A 88 -19.61 -3.69 -6.46
N LEU A 89 -20.31 -2.69 -7.03
CA LEU A 89 -20.37 -1.34 -6.47
C LEU A 89 -21.11 -1.24 -5.12
N LYS A 90 -22.14 -2.06 -4.88
CA LYS A 90 -22.85 -2.07 -3.59
C LYS A 90 -21.93 -2.59 -2.47
N SER A 91 -21.19 -3.65 -2.73
CA SER A 91 -20.22 -4.25 -1.82
C SER A 91 -19.08 -3.28 -1.51
N LEU A 92 -18.60 -2.56 -2.53
CA LEU A 92 -17.59 -1.51 -2.37
C LEU A 92 -18.10 -0.36 -1.49
N LYS A 93 -19.35 0.06 -1.68
CA LYS A 93 -19.98 1.08 -0.82
C LYS A 93 -20.04 0.64 0.64
N GLN A 94 -20.45 -0.60 0.90
CA GLN A 94 -20.49 -1.16 2.25
C GLN A 94 -19.10 -1.23 2.87
N TYR A 95 -18.11 -1.73 2.12
CA TYR A 95 -16.69 -1.74 2.51
C TYR A 95 -16.16 -0.36 2.90
N ILE A 96 -16.45 0.67 2.09
CA ILE A 96 -16.03 2.05 2.36
C ILE A 96 -16.68 2.59 3.65
N GLY A 97 -17.95 2.24 3.90
CA GLY A 97 -18.67 2.66 5.10
C GLY A 97 -18.03 2.20 6.41
N GLU A 98 -17.34 1.06 6.40
CA GLU A 98 -16.67 0.50 7.59
C GLU A 98 -15.50 1.35 8.09
N PHE A 99 -14.97 2.27 7.29
CA PHE A 99 -13.86 3.14 7.72
C PHE A 99 -14.29 4.30 8.62
N ARG A 100 -15.59 4.64 8.65
CA ARG A 100 -16.11 5.86 9.29
C ARG A 100 -15.66 6.06 10.74
N ASN A 101 -15.60 4.97 11.50
CA ASN A 101 -15.25 5.00 12.93
C ASN A 101 -13.84 4.44 13.21
N ARG A 102 -13.01 4.25 12.18
CA ARG A 102 -11.67 3.68 12.32
C ARG A 102 -10.63 4.79 12.39
N HIS A 103 -9.72 4.67 13.35
CA HIS A 103 -8.56 5.55 13.48
C HIS A 103 -7.44 5.11 12.53
N LEU A 104 -7.17 5.90 11.50
CA LEU A 104 -6.17 5.58 10.47
C LEU A 104 -5.44 6.85 10.02
N SER A 105 -4.17 6.72 9.65
CA SER A 105 -3.46 7.75 8.90
C SER A 105 -3.88 7.72 7.43
N TYR A 106 -3.60 8.81 6.70
CA TYR A 106 -3.94 8.97 5.29
C TYR A 106 -3.23 7.93 4.41
N GLU A 107 -1.97 7.66 4.71
CA GLU A 107 -1.14 6.66 4.05
C GLU A 107 -1.65 5.26 4.35
N ARG A 108 -2.03 5.00 5.61
CA ARG A 108 -2.48 3.67 6.02
C ARG A 108 -3.80 3.30 5.35
N ILE A 109 -4.77 4.21 5.30
CA ILE A 109 -6.06 3.91 4.66
C ILE A 109 -5.92 3.68 3.16
N ALA A 110 -5.05 4.43 2.45
CA ALA A 110 -4.77 4.20 1.04
C ALA A 110 -4.21 2.80 0.77
N ASN A 111 -3.24 2.36 1.57
CA ASN A 111 -2.62 1.03 1.43
C ASN A 111 -3.61 -0.09 1.81
N VAL A 112 -4.38 0.06 2.88
CA VAL A 112 -5.39 -0.93 3.27
C VAL A 112 -6.42 -1.15 2.16
N ILE A 113 -6.90 -0.07 1.54
CA ILE A 113 -7.86 -0.16 0.43
C ILE A 113 -7.23 -0.88 -0.77
N ARG A 114 -6.00 -0.53 -1.15
CA ARG A 114 -5.28 -1.18 -2.25
C ARG A 114 -5.07 -2.67 -1.98
N ASP A 115 -4.59 -3.04 -0.80
CA ASP A 115 -4.30 -4.42 -0.42
C ASP A 115 -5.57 -5.29 -0.35
N ASP A 116 -6.66 -4.74 0.19
CA ASP A 116 -7.94 -5.44 0.25
C ASP A 116 -8.52 -5.68 -1.16
N ILE A 117 -8.43 -4.70 -2.06
CA ILE A 117 -8.87 -4.85 -3.45
C ILE A 117 -8.00 -5.85 -4.19
N GLU A 118 -6.67 -5.76 -4.08
CA GLU A 118 -5.78 -6.71 -4.76
C GLU A 118 -6.06 -8.15 -4.31
N ALA A 119 -6.19 -8.38 -3.00
CA ALA A 119 -6.41 -9.71 -2.45
C ALA A 119 -7.71 -10.37 -2.94
N ILE A 120 -8.76 -9.58 -3.22
CA ILE A 120 -10.08 -10.11 -3.63
C ILE A 120 -10.21 -10.21 -5.15
N PHE A 121 -9.72 -9.20 -5.87
CA PHE A 121 -9.99 -9.04 -7.30
C PHE A 121 -8.83 -9.46 -8.20
N ALA A 122 -7.61 -9.59 -7.65
CA ALA A 122 -6.38 -9.91 -8.39
C ALA A 122 -6.29 -9.19 -9.76
N PRO A 123 -6.43 -7.85 -9.79
CA PRO A 123 -6.40 -7.10 -11.03
C PRO A 123 -5.01 -7.18 -11.68
N ARG A 124 -4.96 -7.00 -13.00
CA ARG A 124 -3.69 -6.99 -13.75
C ARG A 124 -2.87 -5.72 -13.52
N SER A 125 -3.51 -4.67 -13.03
CA SER A 125 -2.92 -3.38 -12.66
C SER A 125 -3.93 -2.69 -11.75
N LEU A 126 -3.45 -2.08 -10.66
CA LEU A 126 -4.28 -1.39 -9.68
C LEU A 126 -3.56 -0.16 -9.17
N ARG A 127 -4.21 0.99 -9.26
CA ARG A 127 -3.81 2.24 -8.62
C ARG A 127 -4.95 2.69 -7.72
N VAL A 128 -4.61 3.10 -6.50
CA VAL A 128 -5.54 3.74 -5.57
C VAL A 128 -5.07 5.15 -5.27
N THR A 129 -5.94 6.13 -5.46
CA THR A 129 -5.66 7.54 -5.15
C THR A 129 -6.71 8.06 -4.19
N LEU A 130 -6.26 8.68 -3.10
CA LEU A 130 -7.09 9.38 -2.12
C LEU A 130 -6.73 10.87 -2.12
N SER A 131 -7.71 11.72 -2.41
CA SER A 131 -7.57 13.18 -2.26
C SER A 131 -8.36 13.65 -1.06
N PHE A 132 -7.66 14.13 -0.03
CA PHE A 132 -8.22 14.51 1.26
C PHE A 132 -8.68 15.96 1.27
N GLN A 133 -9.74 16.24 2.02
CA GLN A 133 -10.19 17.61 2.26
C GLN A 133 -9.11 18.41 3.01
N PRO A 134 -9.00 19.73 2.78
CA PRO A 134 -7.93 20.53 3.37
C PRO A 134 -7.96 20.54 4.90
N ARG A 135 -6.76 20.46 5.50
CA ARG A 135 -6.53 20.70 6.93
C ARG A 135 -5.37 21.67 7.12
N GLY A 136 -5.54 22.65 8.02
CA GLY A 136 -4.51 23.66 8.28
C GLY A 136 -4.10 24.46 7.02
N GLY A 137 -5.01 24.59 6.04
CA GLY A 137 -4.73 25.25 4.76
C GLY A 137 -4.04 24.39 3.70
N ALA A 138 -3.69 23.13 4.00
CA ALA A 138 -3.06 22.22 3.04
C ALA A 138 -4.02 21.10 2.63
N SER A 139 -4.03 20.77 1.33
CA SER A 139 -4.63 19.54 0.82
C SER A 139 -3.57 18.46 0.65
N THR A 140 -3.95 17.21 0.81
CA THR A 140 -3.06 16.07 0.64
C THR A 140 -3.68 15.11 -0.37
N THR A 141 -2.85 14.56 -1.24
CA THR A 141 -3.24 13.44 -2.10
C THR A 141 -2.23 12.32 -1.90
N VAL A 142 -2.73 11.13 -1.58
CA VAL A 142 -1.93 9.91 -1.46
C VAL A 142 -2.27 9.02 -2.64
N THR A 143 -1.25 8.56 -3.37
CA THR A 143 -1.42 7.58 -4.44
C THR A 143 -0.55 6.38 -4.14
N VAL A 144 -1.18 5.21 -4.08
CA VAL A 144 -0.49 3.92 -4.14
C VAL A 144 -0.38 3.57 -5.63
N PRO A 145 0.83 3.56 -6.20
CA PRO A 145 1.03 3.34 -7.63
C PRO A 145 0.66 1.91 -8.02
N ALA A 146 0.52 1.68 -9.33
CA ALA A 146 0.47 0.32 -9.85
C ALA A 146 1.88 -0.28 -9.88
N ASP A 147 1.99 -1.60 -9.70
CA ASP A 147 3.27 -2.31 -9.61
C ASP A 147 4.21 -1.98 -10.80
N ALA A 148 3.68 -1.90 -12.03
CA ALA A 148 4.46 -1.55 -13.21
C ALA A 148 5.09 -0.13 -13.16
N GLU A 149 4.51 0.80 -12.39
CA GLU A 149 5.08 2.13 -12.16
C GLU A 149 6.15 2.10 -11.08
N GLU A 150 5.99 1.23 -10.08
CA GLU A 150 7.00 0.98 -9.06
C GLU A 150 8.25 0.34 -9.68
N ASP A 151 8.07 -0.71 -10.49
CA ASP A 151 9.15 -1.36 -11.25
C ASP A 151 9.92 -0.35 -12.12
N ALA A 152 9.20 0.54 -12.82
CA ALA A 152 9.81 1.57 -13.66
C ALA A 152 10.61 2.58 -12.83
N TYR A 153 10.11 2.96 -11.64
CA TYR A 153 10.83 3.84 -10.73
C TYR A 153 12.08 3.16 -10.17
N GLU A 154 12.00 1.89 -9.76
CA GLU A 154 13.16 1.15 -9.25
C GLU A 154 14.24 0.97 -10.32
N ALA A 155 13.86 0.63 -11.55
CA ALA A 155 14.79 0.57 -12.68
C ALA A 155 15.47 1.93 -12.94
N TRP A 156 14.70 3.03 -12.85
CA TRP A 156 15.25 4.38 -12.96
C TRP A 156 16.21 4.70 -11.80
N ALA A 157 15.84 4.39 -10.56
CA ALA A 157 16.65 4.66 -9.37
C ALA A 157 17.98 3.89 -9.40
N GLN A 158 17.95 2.63 -9.83
CA GLN A 158 19.15 1.78 -10.00
C GLN A 158 20.09 2.34 -11.09
N SER A 159 19.54 2.82 -12.21
CA SER A 159 20.36 3.41 -13.29
C SER A 159 20.97 4.76 -12.94
N HIS A 160 20.45 5.46 -11.94
CA HIS A 160 20.91 6.80 -11.52
C HIS A 160 21.60 6.82 -10.15
N GLY A 161 21.94 5.64 -9.60
CA GLY A 161 22.70 5.53 -8.34
C GLY A 161 21.95 6.03 -7.10
N ALA A 162 20.63 6.25 -7.20
CA ALA A 162 19.78 6.58 -6.07
C ALA A 162 19.47 5.30 -5.30
N THR A 163 20.43 4.80 -4.54
CA THR A 163 20.24 3.61 -3.69
C THR A 163 19.94 4.06 -2.27
N ARG A 164 18.95 3.40 -1.66
CA ARG A 164 18.38 3.67 -0.33
C ARG A 164 19.40 3.54 0.81
#